data_AF-A0AA90UJF2-F1
#
_entry.id   AF-A0AA90UJF2-F1
#
_cell.length_a   1.000
_cell.length_b   1.000
_cell.length_c   1.000
_cell.angle_alpha   90.00
_cell.angle_beta   90.00
_cell.angle_gamma   90.00
#
_symmetry.space_group_name_H-M   'P 1'
#
loop_
_entity.id
_entity.type
_entity.pdbx_description
1 polymer ?
#
loop_
_entity_poly.entity_id
_entity_poly.type
_entity_poly.pdbx_seq_one_letter_code
_entity_poly.pdbx_strand_id
1 'polypeptide(L)'
;MSTFRDDPKLGCMVPMMKTDDINDQAITKEKIRDGNVTTEKLAEGAVSTDKLPDGAVKTEKIADENITTSKLADGAVSTSKIADQNVTKEKIADQSVDNSKLSPEAVTYDKVKNKAIITEKLNDRAVTTEKVEEKAITNTKIGDSAVDGRTISEASVEKKHLANDSVSTEKLQDSAITSDKIHTDAVTEEKIKDSSVSNSKLADNSVDTSKIK
;
A
#
# COMPACT_ATOMS: atom_id res chain seq x y z
N MET A 1 -67.26 -6.38 43.45
CA MET A 1 -67.72 -6.25 42.05
C MET A 1 -68.97 -7.09 41.88
N SER A 2 -69.95 -6.63 41.10
CA SER A 2 -71.15 -7.44 40.77
C SER A 2 -70.72 -8.76 40.13
N THR A 3 -71.23 -9.89 40.60
CA THR A 3 -70.96 -11.22 40.00
C THR A 3 -71.93 -11.57 38.87
N PHE A 4 -72.86 -10.68 38.56
CA PHE A 4 -73.89 -10.85 37.54
C PHE A 4 -73.96 -9.62 36.62
N ARG A 5 -74.23 -9.85 35.33
CA ARG A 5 -74.50 -8.84 34.30
C ARG A 5 -75.90 -9.04 33.73
N ASP A 6 -76.53 -7.97 33.27
CA ASP A 6 -77.76 -8.09 32.48
C ASP A 6 -77.45 -8.67 31.10
N ASP A 7 -78.14 -9.76 30.73
CA ASP A 7 -78.05 -10.32 29.39
C ASP A 7 -79.27 -9.88 28.55
N PRO A 8 -79.11 -8.93 27.63
CA PRO A 8 -80.22 -8.43 26.82
C PRO A 8 -80.81 -9.48 25.87
N LYS A 9 -80.15 -10.64 25.68
CA LYS A 9 -80.70 -11.75 24.87
C LYS A 9 -81.60 -12.69 25.68
N LEU A 10 -81.42 -12.76 27.00
CA LEU A 10 -82.15 -13.67 27.89
C LEU A 10 -83.14 -12.96 28.82
N GLY A 11 -83.05 -11.63 28.97
CA GLY A 11 -83.98 -10.84 29.77
C GLY A 11 -83.86 -11.06 31.28
N CYS A 12 -82.76 -11.65 31.75
CA CYS A 12 -82.47 -11.91 33.15
C CYS A 12 -80.99 -11.61 33.47
N MET A 13 -80.66 -11.58 34.76
CA MET A 13 -79.28 -11.48 35.21
C MET A 13 -78.55 -12.81 35.02
N VAL A 14 -77.38 -12.79 34.37
CA VAL A 14 -76.52 -13.95 34.19
C VAL A 14 -75.18 -13.76 34.90
N PRO A 15 -74.54 -14.82 35.41
CA PRO A 15 -73.20 -14.71 35.98
C PRO A 15 -72.21 -14.07 34.99
N MET A 16 -71.35 -13.18 35.49
CA MET A 16 -70.21 -12.70 34.70
C MET A 16 -69.15 -13.81 34.62
N MET A 17 -68.56 -14.00 33.43
CA MET A 17 -67.42 -14.88 33.26
C MET A 17 -66.22 -14.30 34.02
N LYS A 18 -65.66 -15.07 34.95
CA LYS A 18 -64.43 -14.76 35.67
C LYS A 18 -63.25 -15.40 34.95
N THR A 19 -62.03 -14.99 35.29
CA THR A 19 -60.81 -15.64 34.80
C THR A 19 -60.83 -17.15 35.07
N ASP A 20 -61.30 -17.57 36.25
CA ASP A 20 -61.38 -18.98 36.65
C ASP A 20 -62.40 -19.79 35.84
N ASP A 21 -63.35 -19.13 35.15
CA ASP A 21 -64.31 -19.80 34.27
C ASP A 21 -63.70 -20.11 32.88
N ILE A 22 -62.49 -19.60 32.60
CA ILE A 22 -61.73 -19.84 31.37
C ILE A 22 -60.64 -20.88 31.69
N ASN A 23 -60.80 -22.10 31.17
CA ASN A 23 -59.76 -23.11 31.28
C ASN A 23 -58.46 -22.67 30.58
N ASP A 24 -57.32 -23.19 31.04
CA ASP A 24 -56.04 -23.01 30.36
C ASP A 24 -56.13 -23.39 28.87
N GLN A 25 -55.52 -22.56 28.01
CA GLN A 25 -55.53 -22.72 26.56
C GLN A 25 -56.93 -22.65 25.91
N ALA A 26 -57.98 -22.29 26.65
CA ALA A 26 -59.33 -22.23 26.10
C ALA A 26 -59.49 -21.18 25.01
N ILE A 27 -58.66 -20.14 24.96
CA ILE A 27 -58.64 -19.15 23.88
C ILE A 27 -57.64 -19.58 22.81
N THR A 28 -58.14 -20.27 21.78
CA THR A 28 -57.33 -20.71 20.63
C THR A 28 -57.31 -19.66 19.52
N LYS A 29 -56.45 -19.86 18.52
CA LYS A 29 -56.37 -18.99 17.34
C LYS A 29 -57.72 -18.81 16.67
N GLU A 30 -58.52 -19.86 16.52
CA GLU A 30 -59.83 -19.84 15.84
C GLU A 30 -60.88 -19.02 16.60
N LYS A 31 -60.71 -18.85 17.92
CA LYS A 31 -61.58 -18.01 18.76
C LYS A 31 -61.23 -16.53 18.67
N ILE A 32 -60.06 -16.18 18.12
CA ILE A 32 -59.61 -14.81 17.88
C ILE A 32 -59.67 -14.54 16.38
N ARG A 33 -60.56 -13.65 15.94
CA ARG A 33 -60.61 -13.24 14.52
C ARG A 33 -59.34 -12.49 14.12
N ASP A 34 -58.92 -12.65 12.87
CA ASP A 34 -57.76 -11.95 12.32
C ASP A 34 -57.89 -10.43 12.47
N GLY A 35 -56.80 -9.78 12.89
CA GLY A 35 -56.76 -8.33 13.15
C GLY A 35 -57.44 -7.88 14.44
N ASN A 36 -58.10 -8.76 15.21
CA ASN A 36 -58.77 -8.34 16.44
C ASN A 36 -57.81 -8.00 17.59
N VAL A 37 -56.57 -8.51 17.59
CA VAL A 37 -55.53 -8.10 18.55
C VAL A 37 -54.69 -7.00 17.88
N THR A 38 -55.05 -5.75 18.13
CA THR A 38 -54.35 -4.57 17.62
C THR A 38 -53.37 -4.02 18.65
N THR A 39 -52.48 -3.12 18.24
CA THR A 39 -51.52 -2.47 19.13
C THR A 39 -52.20 -1.77 20.30
N GLU A 40 -53.37 -1.14 20.10
CA GLU A 40 -54.12 -0.43 21.15
C GLU A 40 -54.74 -1.37 22.20
N LYS A 41 -54.89 -2.66 21.87
CA LYS A 41 -55.41 -3.68 22.79
C LYS A 41 -54.30 -4.37 23.59
N LEU A 42 -53.04 -4.17 23.20
CA LEU A 42 -51.89 -4.66 23.93
C LEU A 42 -51.42 -3.56 24.88
N ALA A 43 -51.36 -3.87 26.17
CA ALA A 43 -50.75 -2.97 27.14
C ALA A 43 -49.26 -2.74 26.81
N GLU A 44 -48.70 -1.61 27.22
CA GLU A 44 -47.26 -1.36 27.09
C GLU A 44 -46.46 -2.45 27.79
N GLY A 45 -45.45 -3.00 27.10
CA GLY A 45 -44.64 -4.12 27.61
C GLY A 45 -45.34 -5.48 27.60
N ALA A 46 -46.59 -5.60 27.12
CA ALA A 46 -47.30 -6.89 27.06
C ALA A 46 -46.58 -7.94 26.18
N VAL A 47 -45.82 -7.48 25.18
CA VAL A 47 -44.93 -8.31 24.37
C VAL A 47 -43.48 -7.95 24.70
N SER A 48 -42.99 -8.48 25.81
CA SER A 48 -41.60 -8.35 26.24
C SER A 48 -40.70 -9.36 25.51
N THR A 49 -39.37 -9.20 25.61
CA THR A 49 -38.40 -10.05 24.91
C THR A 49 -38.49 -11.52 25.30
N ASP A 50 -38.84 -11.85 26.55
CA ASP A 50 -39.08 -13.23 27.03
C ASP A 50 -40.35 -13.87 26.45
N LYS A 51 -41.25 -13.07 25.88
CA LYS A 51 -42.45 -13.55 25.16
C LYS A 51 -42.22 -13.75 23.67
N LEU A 52 -41.07 -13.30 23.14
CA LEU A 52 -40.68 -13.52 21.76
C LEU A 52 -39.72 -14.71 21.69
N PRO A 53 -40.13 -15.85 21.11
CA PRO A 53 -39.21 -16.97 20.91
C PRO A 53 -38.09 -16.60 19.92
N ASP A 54 -36.99 -17.34 19.97
CA ASP A 54 -35.86 -17.13 19.06
C ASP A 54 -36.30 -17.18 17.60
N GLY A 55 -35.90 -16.17 16.83
CA GLY A 55 -36.26 -16.03 15.42
C GLY A 55 -37.70 -15.57 15.15
N ALA A 56 -38.48 -15.19 16.17
CA ALA A 56 -39.82 -14.62 16.00
C ALA A 56 -39.83 -13.37 15.12
N VAL A 57 -38.78 -12.54 15.22
CA VAL A 57 -38.58 -11.36 14.38
C VAL A 57 -37.71 -11.73 13.18
N LYS A 58 -38.35 -11.96 12.04
CA LYS A 58 -37.67 -12.19 10.75
C LYS A 58 -37.36 -10.87 10.05
N THR A 59 -36.40 -10.88 9.13
CA THR A 59 -36.01 -9.68 8.35
C THR A 59 -37.19 -9.01 7.66
N GLU A 60 -38.13 -9.78 7.10
CA GLU A 60 -39.36 -9.28 6.46
C GLU A 60 -40.30 -8.49 7.40
N LYS A 61 -40.11 -8.59 8.72
CA LYS A 61 -40.88 -7.85 9.74
C LYS A 61 -40.18 -6.58 10.20
N ILE A 62 -38.94 -6.35 9.77
CA ILE A 62 -38.16 -5.16 10.06
C ILE A 62 -38.23 -4.30 8.79
N ALA A 63 -38.87 -3.13 8.89
CA ALA A 63 -38.85 -2.18 7.78
C ALA A 63 -37.41 -1.72 7.48
N ASP A 64 -37.15 -1.38 6.22
CA ASP A 64 -35.85 -0.90 5.78
C ASP A 64 -35.38 0.30 6.61
N GLU A 65 -34.07 0.42 6.81
CA GLU A 65 -33.40 1.48 7.58
C GLU A 65 -33.75 1.55 9.08
N ASN A 66 -34.64 0.70 9.60
CA ASN A 66 -35.01 0.74 11.02
C ASN A 66 -33.88 0.28 11.95
N ILE A 67 -32.85 -0.41 11.47
CA ILE A 67 -31.67 -0.74 12.27
C ILE A 67 -30.63 0.38 12.11
N THR A 68 -30.76 1.41 12.95
CA THR A 68 -29.86 2.55 13.02
C THR A 68 -28.61 2.23 13.84
N THR A 69 -27.55 3.02 13.69
CA THR A 69 -26.32 2.88 14.49
C THR A 69 -26.60 2.92 15.99
N SER A 70 -27.53 3.75 16.45
CA SER A 70 -27.92 3.85 17.86
C SER A 70 -28.62 2.60 18.43
N LYS A 71 -29.14 1.72 17.56
CA LYS A 71 -29.77 0.45 17.95
C LYS A 71 -28.76 -0.72 17.94
N LEU A 72 -27.55 -0.50 17.42
CA LEU A 72 -26.47 -1.46 17.45
C LEU A 72 -25.57 -1.19 18.65
N ALA A 73 -25.43 -2.18 19.52
CA ALA A 73 -24.42 -2.12 20.58
C ALA A 73 -23.01 -2.09 19.99
N ASP A 74 -22.04 -1.55 20.75
CA ASP A 74 -20.64 -1.55 20.35
C ASP A 74 -20.14 -2.98 20.10
N GLY A 75 -19.49 -3.19 18.94
CA GLY A 75 -19.03 -4.51 18.51
C GLY A 75 -20.13 -5.47 18.06
N ALA A 76 -21.39 -5.04 17.97
CA ALA A 76 -22.49 -5.89 17.49
C ALA A 76 -22.25 -6.41 16.06
N VAL A 77 -21.50 -5.67 15.24
CA VAL A 77 -21.07 -6.10 13.90
C VAL A 77 -19.61 -6.57 13.98
N SER A 78 -19.42 -7.86 14.29
CA SER A 78 -18.11 -8.51 14.27
C SER A 78 -17.64 -8.76 12.83
N THR A 79 -16.35 -9.02 12.66
CA THR A 79 -15.76 -9.38 11.36
C THR A 79 -16.49 -10.55 10.69
N SER A 80 -16.88 -11.57 11.46
CA SER A 80 -17.65 -12.73 10.97
C SER A 80 -19.06 -12.39 10.45
N LYS A 81 -19.62 -11.23 10.81
CA LYS A 81 -20.92 -10.75 10.32
C LYS A 81 -20.78 -9.92 9.03
N ILE A 82 -19.55 -9.55 8.66
CA ILE A 82 -19.25 -8.84 7.42
C ILE A 82 -18.79 -9.89 6.41
N ALA A 83 -19.62 -10.16 5.39
CA ALA A 83 -19.22 -11.06 4.33
C ALA A 83 -17.99 -10.52 3.56
N ASP A 84 -17.20 -11.42 3.01
CA ASP A 84 -16.02 -11.07 2.23
C ASP A 84 -16.37 -10.08 1.11
N GLN A 85 -15.47 -9.13 0.86
CA GLN A 85 -15.59 -8.08 -0.17
C GLN A 85 -16.72 -7.05 0.06
N ASN A 86 -17.50 -7.12 1.15
CA ASN A 86 -18.54 -6.13 1.40
C ASN A 86 -18.00 -4.73 1.76
N VAL A 87 -16.77 -4.64 2.29
CA VAL A 87 -16.07 -3.37 2.52
C VAL A 87 -15.44 -2.91 1.20
N THR A 88 -16.22 -2.17 0.41
CA THR A 88 -15.77 -1.61 -0.87
C THR A 88 -15.03 -0.30 -0.68
N LYS A 89 -14.36 0.19 -1.73
CA LYS A 89 -13.58 1.44 -1.68
C LYS A 89 -14.42 2.62 -1.18
N GLU A 90 -15.66 2.73 -1.62
CA GLU A 90 -16.58 3.82 -1.27
C GLU A 90 -16.99 3.80 0.21
N LYS A 91 -16.85 2.65 0.89
CA LYS A 91 -17.12 2.52 2.32
C LYS A 91 -15.92 2.88 3.20
N ILE A 92 -14.73 3.01 2.60
CA ILE A 92 -13.50 3.40 3.29
C ILE A 92 -13.32 4.90 3.07
N ALA A 93 -13.44 5.68 4.14
CA ALA A 93 -13.23 7.13 4.05
C ALA A 93 -11.78 7.45 3.65
N ASP A 94 -11.59 8.56 2.95
CA ASP A 94 -10.26 9.03 2.59
C ASP A 94 -9.37 9.15 3.84
N GLN A 95 -8.13 8.70 3.71
CA GLN A 95 -7.12 8.70 4.79
C GLN A 95 -7.47 7.85 6.03
N SER A 96 -8.56 7.07 6.05
CA SER A 96 -8.91 6.25 7.22
C SER A 96 -7.97 5.07 7.45
N VAL A 97 -7.20 4.68 6.42
CA VAL A 97 -6.14 3.67 6.52
C VAL A 97 -4.79 4.39 6.57
N ASP A 98 -4.32 4.66 7.77
CA ASP A 98 -2.99 5.21 8.01
C ASP A 98 -1.94 4.10 8.25
N ASN A 99 -0.68 4.49 8.45
CA ASN A 99 0.41 3.55 8.68
C ASN A 99 0.23 2.72 9.97
N SER A 100 -0.55 3.17 10.95
CA SER A 100 -0.83 2.38 12.16
C SER A 100 -1.80 1.22 11.91
N LYS A 101 -2.56 1.29 10.80
CA LYS A 101 -3.49 0.24 10.36
C LYS A 101 -2.87 -0.75 9.37
N LEU A 102 -1.66 -0.47 8.90
CA LEU A 102 -0.90 -1.36 8.01
C LEU A 102 0.14 -2.14 8.83
N SER A 103 0.11 -3.47 8.75
CA SER A 103 1.20 -4.28 9.26
C SER A 103 2.48 -4.05 8.43
N PRO A 104 3.69 -4.31 8.97
CA PRO A 104 4.95 -4.05 8.26
C PRO A 104 5.07 -4.67 6.87
N GLU A 105 4.35 -5.77 6.60
CA GLU A 105 4.36 -6.50 5.34
C GLU A 105 3.04 -6.41 4.57
N ALA A 106 2.12 -5.51 4.97
CA ALA A 106 0.81 -5.40 4.34
C ALA A 106 0.88 -4.95 2.87
N VAL A 107 1.91 -4.19 2.50
CA VAL A 107 2.12 -3.66 1.15
C VAL A 107 3.26 -4.41 0.48
N THR A 108 2.92 -5.54 -0.14
CA THR A 108 3.84 -6.38 -0.92
C THR A 108 3.99 -5.87 -2.36
N TYR A 109 4.97 -6.42 -3.08
CA TYR A 109 5.29 -6.04 -4.46
C TYR A 109 4.07 -6.06 -5.40
N ASP A 110 3.20 -7.07 -5.29
CA ASP A 110 1.98 -7.20 -6.12
C ASP A 110 0.93 -6.10 -5.85
N LYS A 111 1.00 -5.43 -4.69
CA LYS A 111 0.09 -4.32 -4.32
C LYS A 111 0.55 -2.98 -4.87
N VAL A 112 1.82 -2.86 -5.26
CA VAL A 112 2.39 -1.63 -5.81
C VAL A 112 2.35 -1.71 -7.34
N LYS A 113 1.47 -0.92 -7.96
CA LYS A 113 1.39 -0.87 -9.42
C LYS A 113 2.68 -0.32 -10.04
N ASN A 114 2.97 -0.73 -11.28
CA ASN A 114 4.05 -0.13 -12.06
C ASN A 114 3.94 1.40 -12.10
N LYS A 115 5.07 2.08 -11.86
CA LYS A 115 5.17 3.55 -11.79
C LYS A 115 4.41 4.21 -10.61
N ALA A 116 3.95 3.44 -9.62
CA ALA A 116 3.34 4.04 -8.42
C ALA A 116 4.36 4.77 -7.53
N ILE A 117 5.61 4.25 -7.49
CA ILE A 117 6.73 4.91 -6.82
C ILE A 117 7.49 5.73 -7.86
N ILE A 118 7.39 7.05 -7.75
CA ILE A 118 8.09 8.04 -8.59
C ILE A 118 9.02 8.88 -7.72
N THR A 119 9.91 9.65 -8.34
CA THR A 119 10.91 10.46 -7.65
C THR A 119 10.30 11.37 -6.60
N GLU A 120 9.16 12.00 -6.88
CA GLU A 120 8.44 12.90 -5.97
C GLU A 120 7.85 12.18 -4.75
N LYS A 121 7.79 10.85 -4.76
CA LYS A 121 7.35 10.02 -3.63
C LYS A 121 8.51 9.47 -2.82
N LEU A 122 9.75 9.62 -3.29
CA LEU A 122 10.95 9.22 -2.57
C LEU A 122 11.53 10.45 -1.87
N ASN A 123 11.68 10.36 -0.55
CA ASN A 123 12.45 11.36 0.18
C ASN A 123 13.92 11.34 -0.26
N ASP A 124 14.62 12.46 -0.07
CA ASP A 124 16.07 12.52 -0.30
C ASP A 124 16.77 11.39 0.46
N ARG A 125 17.68 10.69 -0.23
CA ARG A 125 18.43 9.53 0.29
C ARG A 125 17.56 8.32 0.68
N ALA A 126 16.31 8.23 0.23
CA ALA A 126 15.46 7.06 0.50
C ALA A 126 16.03 5.75 -0.08
N VAL A 127 16.76 5.83 -1.21
CA VAL A 127 17.47 4.71 -1.83
C VAL A 127 18.92 4.72 -1.35
N THR A 128 19.22 3.87 -0.37
CA THR A 128 20.56 3.68 0.18
C THR A 128 21.32 2.61 -0.59
N THR A 129 22.65 2.52 -0.40
CA THR A 129 23.49 1.51 -1.06
C THR A 129 22.97 0.08 -0.85
N GLU A 130 22.49 -0.25 0.36
CA GLU A 130 21.93 -1.57 0.68
C GLU A 130 20.63 -1.89 -0.07
N LYS A 131 19.88 -0.87 -0.54
CA LYS A 131 18.64 -1.04 -1.31
C LYS A 131 18.90 -1.22 -2.81
N VAL A 132 20.13 -1.01 -3.26
CA VAL A 132 20.53 -1.15 -4.66
C VAL A 132 21.22 -2.49 -4.82
N GLU A 133 20.58 -3.43 -5.51
CA GLU A 133 21.20 -4.74 -5.79
C GLU A 133 22.49 -4.61 -6.61
N GLU A 134 23.35 -5.62 -6.48
CA GLU A 134 24.56 -5.70 -7.27
C GLU A 134 24.22 -5.63 -8.77
N LYS A 135 24.96 -4.80 -9.52
CA LYS A 135 24.76 -4.56 -10.97
C LYS A 135 23.43 -3.89 -11.34
N ALA A 136 22.63 -3.43 -10.36
CA ALA A 136 21.41 -2.69 -10.66
C ALA A 136 21.69 -1.37 -11.40
N ILE A 137 22.85 -0.74 -11.16
CA ILE A 137 23.33 0.42 -11.93
C ILE A 137 24.18 -0.08 -13.09
N THR A 138 23.63 0.00 -14.30
CA THR A 138 24.33 -0.34 -15.55
C THR A 138 24.83 0.93 -16.22
N ASN A 139 25.76 0.82 -17.17
CA ASN A 139 26.30 1.99 -17.89
C ASN A 139 25.19 2.87 -18.50
N THR A 140 24.12 2.28 -19.04
CA THR A 140 22.98 3.03 -19.59
C THR A 140 22.20 3.83 -18.54
N LYS A 141 22.30 3.48 -17.25
CA LYS A 141 21.67 4.20 -16.13
C LYS A 141 22.56 5.31 -15.58
N ILE A 142 23.85 5.32 -15.91
CA ILE A 142 24.78 6.39 -15.55
C ILE A 142 24.65 7.47 -16.63
N GLY A 143 24.09 8.62 -16.26
CA GLY A 143 23.95 9.75 -17.19
C GLY A 143 25.29 10.35 -17.60
N ASP A 144 25.28 11.12 -18.69
CA ASP A 144 26.46 11.85 -19.13
C ASP A 144 26.97 12.79 -18.01
N SER A 145 28.28 12.78 -17.77
CA SER A 145 28.94 13.52 -16.68
C SER A 145 28.54 13.11 -15.26
N ALA A 146 27.77 12.04 -15.06
CA ALA A 146 27.46 11.53 -13.72
C ALA A 146 28.70 10.98 -12.99
N VAL A 147 29.69 10.52 -13.76
CA VAL A 147 31.01 10.14 -13.25
C VAL A 147 31.99 11.25 -13.62
N ASP A 148 32.36 12.07 -12.65
CA ASP A 148 33.38 13.10 -12.78
C ASP A 148 34.55 12.89 -11.81
N GLY A 149 35.55 13.77 -11.87
CA GLY A 149 36.74 13.67 -11.01
C GLY A 149 36.47 13.77 -9.51
N ARG A 150 35.29 14.22 -9.07
CA ARG A 150 34.88 14.22 -7.65
C ARG A 150 34.38 12.85 -7.23
N THR A 151 33.79 12.09 -8.16
CA THR A 151 33.30 10.72 -7.93
C THR A 151 34.36 9.65 -8.12
N ILE A 152 35.41 9.94 -8.89
CA ILE A 152 36.56 9.04 -9.09
C ILE A 152 37.60 9.34 -8.00
N SER A 153 37.78 8.42 -7.05
CA SER A 153 38.84 8.54 -6.05
C SER A 153 40.23 8.44 -6.68
N GLU A 154 41.23 9.07 -6.06
CA GLU A 154 42.63 8.97 -6.48
C GLU A 154 43.06 7.51 -6.60
N ALA A 155 43.81 7.18 -7.67
CA ALA A 155 44.28 5.84 -8.02
C ALA A 155 43.22 4.75 -8.26
N SER A 156 41.92 5.08 -8.26
CA SER A 156 40.86 4.09 -8.53
C SER A 156 40.82 3.60 -9.99
N VAL A 157 41.37 4.39 -10.93
CA VAL A 157 41.53 4.00 -12.34
C VAL A 157 42.92 3.37 -12.55
N GLU A 158 42.97 2.05 -12.53
CA GLU A 158 44.17 1.26 -12.85
C GLU A 158 44.25 0.89 -14.34
N LYS A 159 45.41 0.40 -14.79
CA LYS A 159 45.63 -0.06 -16.18
C LYS A 159 44.55 -1.03 -16.66
N LYS A 160 44.03 -1.92 -15.80
CA LYS A 160 42.98 -2.89 -16.13
C LYS A 160 41.63 -2.24 -16.49
N HIS A 161 41.40 -1.00 -16.08
CA HIS A 161 40.18 -0.24 -16.38
C HIS A 161 40.24 0.47 -17.73
N LEU A 162 41.44 0.58 -18.33
CA LEU A 162 41.65 1.19 -19.63
C LEU A 162 41.88 0.10 -20.68
N ALA A 163 41.02 0.04 -21.68
CA ALA A 163 41.28 -0.79 -22.86
C ALA A 163 42.49 -0.22 -23.64
N ASN A 164 43.17 -1.09 -24.40
CA ASN A 164 44.21 -0.64 -25.33
C ASN A 164 43.64 0.43 -26.26
N ASP A 165 44.44 1.47 -26.52
CA ASP A 165 44.08 2.62 -27.38
C ASP A 165 42.87 3.45 -26.93
N SER A 166 42.31 3.18 -25.74
CA SER A 166 41.18 3.96 -25.20
C SER A 166 41.54 5.42 -24.88
N VAL A 167 42.82 5.68 -24.62
CA VAL A 167 43.37 7.03 -24.45
C VAL A 167 43.98 7.47 -25.78
N SER A 168 43.12 7.99 -26.67
CA SER A 168 43.56 8.54 -27.95
C SER A 168 44.19 9.92 -27.80
N THR A 169 44.85 10.41 -28.84
CA THR A 169 45.43 11.76 -28.88
C THR A 169 44.36 12.84 -28.64
N GLU A 170 43.12 12.65 -29.06
CA GLU A 170 42.01 13.58 -28.78
C GLU A 170 41.62 13.64 -27.30
N LYS A 171 41.93 12.60 -26.51
CA LYS A 171 41.71 12.56 -25.06
C LYS A 171 42.86 13.18 -24.27
N LEU A 172 44.00 13.41 -24.91
CA LEU A 172 45.15 14.09 -24.33
C LEU A 172 45.15 15.54 -24.80
N GLN A 173 45.17 16.48 -23.86
CA GLN A 173 45.39 17.89 -24.20
C GLN A 173 46.80 18.07 -24.79
N ASP A 174 46.98 19.09 -25.63
CA ASP A 174 48.30 19.45 -26.13
C ASP A 174 49.26 19.70 -24.96
N SER A 175 50.48 19.15 -25.07
CA SER A 175 51.48 19.16 -24.00
C SER A 175 51.08 18.43 -22.69
N ALA A 176 50.02 17.62 -22.69
CA ALA A 176 49.64 16.84 -21.50
C ALA A 176 50.75 15.89 -21.03
N ILE A 177 51.52 15.33 -21.96
CA ILE A 177 52.69 14.49 -21.66
C ILE A 177 53.94 15.38 -21.58
N THR A 178 54.36 15.68 -20.35
CA THR A 178 55.55 16.49 -20.04
C THR A 178 56.75 15.60 -19.75
N SER A 179 57.97 16.17 -19.73
CA SER A 179 59.20 15.44 -19.37
C SER A 179 59.05 14.66 -18.07
N ASP A 180 58.39 15.24 -17.05
CA ASP A 180 58.21 14.61 -15.74
C ASP A 180 57.27 13.40 -15.78
N LYS A 181 56.42 13.28 -16.82
CA LYS A 181 55.53 12.14 -17.05
C LYS A 181 56.21 11.04 -17.88
N ILE A 182 57.37 11.32 -18.46
CA ILE A 182 58.18 10.37 -19.22
C ILE A 182 59.35 9.95 -18.34
N HIS A 183 59.31 8.72 -17.83
CA HIS A 183 60.42 8.18 -17.04
C HIS A 183 61.74 8.21 -17.85
N THR A 184 62.89 8.35 -17.18
CA THR A 184 64.21 8.17 -17.80
C THR A 184 64.24 6.85 -18.57
N ASP A 185 64.69 6.87 -19.83
CA ASP A 185 64.71 5.71 -20.73
C ASP A 185 63.34 5.18 -21.17
N ALA A 186 62.23 5.88 -20.90
CA ALA A 186 60.91 5.46 -21.38
C ALA A 186 60.81 5.50 -22.91
N VAL A 187 61.57 6.37 -23.59
CA VAL A 187 61.70 6.42 -25.04
C VAL A 187 63.04 5.79 -25.43
N THR A 188 63.03 4.49 -25.70
CA THR A 188 64.21 3.72 -26.11
C THR A 188 64.42 3.76 -27.62
N GLU A 189 65.61 3.35 -28.09
CA GLU A 189 65.91 3.21 -29.53
C GLU A 189 64.84 2.37 -30.26
N GLU A 190 64.41 1.25 -29.68
CA GLU A 190 63.37 0.37 -30.25
C GLU A 190 61.99 1.08 -30.42
N LYS A 191 61.69 2.08 -29.58
CA LYS A 191 60.43 2.84 -29.65
C LYS A 191 60.47 3.97 -30.68
N ILE A 192 61.67 4.34 -31.14
CA ILE A 192 61.86 5.34 -32.19
C ILE A 192 62.14 4.60 -33.49
N LYS A 193 61.15 4.55 -34.39
CA LYS A 193 61.36 3.94 -35.70
C LYS A 193 62.54 4.60 -36.43
N ASP A 194 63.37 3.80 -37.10
CA ASP A 194 64.48 4.30 -37.92
C ASP A 194 64.05 5.43 -38.86
N SER A 195 64.89 6.47 -38.95
CA SER A 195 64.65 7.68 -39.74
C SER A 195 63.40 8.49 -39.34
N SER A 196 62.69 8.14 -38.26
CA SER A 196 61.51 8.90 -37.83
C SER A 196 61.87 10.28 -37.27
N VAL A 197 63.10 10.47 -36.78
CA VAL A 197 63.64 11.79 -36.41
C VAL A 197 64.49 12.30 -37.57
N SER A 198 63.89 13.13 -38.42
CA SER A 198 64.56 13.80 -39.54
C SER A 198 65.17 15.14 -39.11
N ASN A 199 66.09 15.69 -39.92
CA ASN A 199 66.67 17.01 -39.67
C ASN A 199 65.61 18.11 -39.47
N SER A 200 64.46 18.01 -40.16
CA SER A 200 63.35 18.95 -40.00
C SER A 200 62.62 18.88 -38.65
N LYS A 201 62.84 17.82 -37.86
CA LYS A 201 62.26 17.62 -36.52
C LYS A 201 63.22 18.04 -35.40
N LEU A 202 64.46 18.38 -35.74
CA LEU A 202 65.47 18.88 -34.82
C LEU A 202 65.58 20.40 -34.99
N ALA A 203 65.65 21.10 -33.87
CA ALA A 203 65.98 22.53 -33.91
C ALA A 203 67.50 22.70 -34.10
N ASP A 204 67.93 23.83 -34.63
CA ASP A 204 69.35 24.14 -34.79
C ASP A 204 70.08 24.03 -33.43
N ASN A 205 71.22 23.33 -33.42
CA ASN A 205 72.02 23.03 -32.22
C ASN A 205 71.33 22.17 -31.14
N SER A 206 70.19 21.53 -31.42
CA SER A 206 69.51 20.67 -30.42
C SER A 206 70.26 19.36 -30.13
N VAL A 207 71.23 19.00 -30.96
CA VAL A 207 72.09 17.81 -30.82
C VAL A 207 73.55 18.28 -30.95
N ASP A 208 74.37 17.99 -29.93
CA ASP A 208 75.81 18.27 -29.96
C ASP A 208 76.62 16.98 -30.24
N THR A 209 77.92 17.13 -30.49
CA THR A 209 78.81 16.00 -30.83
C THR A 209 78.96 14.97 -29.70
N SER A 210 78.62 15.31 -28.45
CA SER A 210 78.59 14.36 -27.33
C SER A 210 77.35 13.47 -27.33
N LYS A 211 76.33 13.84 -28.11
CA LYS A 211 75.07 13.09 -28.26
C LYS A 211 75.07 12.13 -29.46
N ILE A 212 76.12 12.14 -30.28
CA ILE A 212 76.29 11.27 -31.44
C ILE A 212 77.32 10.19 -31.07
N LYS A 213 76.91 8.93 -31.06
CA LYS A 213 77.80 7.78 -30.87
C LYS A 213 78.27 7.22 -32.21
#